data_AF-A0A2H0XSG9-F1
#
_entry.id   AF-A0A2H0XSG9-F1
#
_cell.length_a   1.000
_cell.length_b   1.000
_cell.length_c   1.000
_cell.angle_alpha   90.00
_cell.angle_beta   90.00
_cell.angle_gamma   90.00
#
_symmetry.space_group_name_H-M   'P 1'
#
loop_
_entity.id
_entity.type
_entity.pdbx_description
1 polymer ?
#
loop_
_entity_poly.entity_id
_entity_poly.type
_entity_poly.pdbx_seq_one_letter_code
_entity_poly.pdbx_strand_id
1 'polypeptide(L)'
;MRKIYLGFILVFVFFQISFADSIEKTPVGPGVNYYHEYRQAGPWHFYVLEIDLTNEWLHLQTAKANNLLAGYERTSSMSSRNDREGHRVVGAVNGDFYESGGVPTNAQVIEGVLMKLPISREVFGCSDTKEPFIAITTYN
;
A
#
# COMPACT_ATOMS: atom_id res chain seq x y z
N MET A 1 6.02 69.76 3.97
CA MET A 1 6.67 68.43 3.86
C MET A 1 5.78 67.40 4.54
N ARG A 2 5.04 66.58 3.78
CA ARG A 2 4.04 65.63 4.32
C ARG A 2 4.67 64.24 4.39
N LYS A 3 4.96 63.74 5.59
CA LYS A 3 5.50 62.40 5.81
C LYS A 3 4.40 61.37 5.55
N ILE A 4 4.60 60.49 4.57
CA ILE A 4 3.73 59.34 4.30
C ILE A 4 4.30 58.17 5.10
N TYR A 5 3.52 57.66 6.05
CA TYR A 5 3.89 56.45 6.79
C TYR A 5 3.50 55.23 5.93
N LEU A 6 4.49 54.48 5.46
CA LEU A 6 4.28 53.16 4.84
C LEU A 6 3.95 52.17 5.97
N GLY A 7 2.69 51.76 6.07
CA GLY A 7 2.29 50.64 6.92
C GLY A 7 2.73 49.32 6.31
N PHE A 8 3.55 48.55 7.02
CA PHE A 8 3.87 47.17 6.68
C PHE A 8 2.63 46.31 6.95
N ILE A 9 2.01 45.76 5.90
CA ILE A 9 0.99 44.71 6.04
C ILE A 9 1.73 43.38 6.17
N LEU A 10 1.68 42.79 7.36
CA LEU A 10 2.19 41.44 7.62
C LEU A 10 1.12 40.45 7.15
N VAL A 11 1.31 39.83 5.98
CA VAL A 11 0.44 38.77 5.48
C VAL A 11 0.87 37.45 6.11
N PHE A 12 0.09 36.96 7.09
CA PHE A 12 0.21 35.58 7.58
C PHE A 12 -0.47 34.64 6.58
N VAL A 13 0.33 33.91 5.81
CA VAL A 13 -0.17 32.77 5.02
C VAL A 13 -0.36 31.60 5.98
N PHE A 14 -1.60 31.29 6.34
CA PHE A 14 -1.91 30.05 7.03
C PHE A 14 -1.77 28.88 6.06
N PHE A 15 -0.65 28.17 6.13
CA PHE A 15 -0.53 26.86 5.49
C PHE A 15 -1.41 25.88 6.29
N GLN A 16 -2.53 25.46 5.71
CA GLN A 16 -3.36 24.40 6.27
C GLN A 16 -2.65 23.07 6.06
N ILE A 17 -1.88 22.63 7.06
CA ILE A 17 -1.46 21.22 7.13
C ILE A 17 -2.73 20.42 7.35
N SER A 18 -3.17 19.68 6.33
CA SER A 18 -4.37 18.87 6.43
C SER A 18 -4.07 17.62 7.25
N PHE A 19 -4.38 17.66 8.54
CA PHE A 19 -4.49 16.47 9.39
C PHE A 19 -5.80 15.73 9.07
N ALA A 20 -5.90 14.46 9.46
CA ALA A 20 -7.17 13.75 9.37
C ALA A 20 -8.21 14.39 10.32
N ASP A 21 -9.46 14.49 9.87
CA ASP A 21 -10.55 15.02 10.70
C ASP A 21 -11.01 14.01 11.74
N SER A 22 -10.94 12.72 11.40
CA SER A 22 -11.04 11.61 12.35
C SER A 22 -10.12 10.47 11.95
N ILE A 23 -9.61 9.75 12.96
CA ILE A 23 -8.84 8.52 12.80
C ILE A 23 -9.42 7.50 13.76
N GLU A 24 -9.91 6.38 13.23
CA GLU A 24 -10.29 5.21 14.00
C GLU A 24 -9.20 4.15 13.88
N LYS A 25 -8.83 3.51 15.00
CA LYS A 25 -7.83 2.44 15.06
C LYS A 25 -8.48 1.14 15.53
N THR A 26 -8.22 0.05 14.83
CA THR A 26 -8.68 -1.30 15.18
C THR A 26 -7.52 -2.29 15.10
N PRO A 27 -7.12 -2.94 16.21
CA PRO A 27 -6.18 -4.06 16.15
C PRO A 27 -6.82 -5.23 15.39
N VAL A 28 -6.15 -5.76 14.37
CA VAL A 28 -6.67 -6.87 13.53
C VAL A 28 -5.79 -8.13 13.59
N GLY A 29 -4.66 -8.04 14.29
CA GLY A 29 -3.78 -9.16 14.60
C GLY A 29 -2.59 -8.72 15.45
N PRO A 30 -1.82 -9.65 16.04
CA PRO A 30 -0.59 -9.31 16.75
C PRO A 30 0.39 -8.56 15.83
N GLY A 31 0.75 -7.33 16.20
CA GLY A 31 1.62 -6.47 15.37
C GLY A 31 0.93 -5.87 14.13
N VAL A 32 -0.40 -5.92 14.04
CA VAL A 32 -1.14 -5.36 12.89
C VAL A 32 -2.29 -4.46 13.34
N ASN A 33 -2.26 -3.21 12.89
CA ASN A 33 -3.29 -2.21 13.16
C ASN A 33 -3.97 -1.75 11.87
N TYR A 34 -5.29 -1.74 11.87
CA TYR A 34 -6.09 -1.10 10.83
C TYR A 34 -6.46 0.32 11.27
N TYR A 35 -6.36 1.28 10.34
CA TYR A 35 -6.80 2.65 10.53
C TYR A 35 -7.79 3.05 9.44
N HIS A 36 -8.85 3.74 9.85
CA HIS A 36 -9.73 4.48 8.95
C HIS A 36 -9.54 5.97 9.21
N GLU A 37 -8.99 6.69 8.23
CA GLU A 37 -8.91 8.15 8.27
C GLU A 37 -10.00 8.76 7.40
N TYR A 38 -10.65 9.79 7.90
CA TYR A 38 -11.60 10.60 7.15
C TYR A 38 -11.10 12.03 7.00
N ARG A 39 -11.23 12.61 5.80
CA ARG A 39 -10.89 14.01 5.51
C ARG A 39 -12.01 14.71 4.77
N GLN A 40 -12.81 15.50 5.49
CA GLN A 40 -13.98 16.24 5.03
C GLN A 40 -13.71 17.15 3.83
N ALA A 41 -12.49 17.72 3.74
CA ALA A 41 -12.10 18.57 2.61
C ALA A 41 -12.22 17.84 1.25
N GLY A 42 -12.12 16.51 1.26
CA GLY A 42 -12.18 15.63 0.09
C GLY A 42 -13.59 15.35 -0.44
N PRO A 43 -14.56 14.89 0.37
CA PRO A 43 -14.48 13.96 1.50
C PRO A 43 -13.72 12.65 1.16
N TRP A 44 -12.56 12.42 1.78
CA TRP A 44 -11.73 11.24 1.54
C TRP A 44 -11.86 10.20 2.65
N HIS A 45 -11.87 8.92 2.26
CA HIS A 45 -11.72 7.79 3.16
C HIS A 45 -10.39 7.10 2.85
N PHE A 46 -9.50 7.00 3.83
CA PHE A 46 -8.27 6.24 3.74
C PHE A 46 -8.34 5.01 4.64
N TYR A 47 -7.96 3.87 4.09
CA TYR A 47 -7.94 2.59 4.79
C TYR A 47 -6.51 2.10 4.83
N VAL A 48 -5.90 2.13 6.00
CA VAL A 48 -4.47 1.88 6.19
C VAL A 48 -4.27 0.64 7.04
N LEU A 49 -3.40 -0.26 6.61
CA LEU A 49 -2.95 -1.39 7.41
C LEU A 49 -1.48 -1.16 7.77
N GLU A 50 -1.21 -0.97 9.05
CA GLU A 50 0.13 -0.88 9.62
C GLU A 50 0.56 -2.26 10.09
N ILE A 51 1.72 -2.71 9.64
CA ILE A 51 2.23 -4.07 9.85
C ILE A 51 3.63 -3.97 10.44
N ASP A 52 3.84 -4.57 11.61
CA ASP A 52 5.15 -4.73 12.21
C ASP A 52 5.92 -5.88 11.55
N LEU A 53 6.76 -5.57 10.56
CA LEU A 53 7.56 -6.57 9.85
C LEU A 53 8.65 -7.22 10.73
N THR A 54 8.95 -6.70 11.93
CA THR A 54 9.88 -7.34 12.86
C THR A 54 9.26 -8.56 13.56
N ASN A 55 7.93 -8.67 13.55
CA ASN A 55 7.24 -9.85 14.02
C ASN A 55 7.50 -11.04 13.07
N GLU A 56 8.14 -12.09 13.57
CA GLU A 56 8.53 -13.26 12.78
C GLU A 56 7.33 -13.98 12.14
N TRP A 57 6.15 -13.89 12.75
CA TRP A 57 4.91 -14.55 12.32
C TRP A 57 4.15 -13.79 11.23
N LEU A 58 4.55 -12.55 10.90
CA LEU A 58 3.92 -11.74 9.86
C LEU A 58 4.70 -11.82 8.55
N HIS A 59 4.01 -12.13 7.45
CA HIS A 59 4.61 -12.24 6.13
C HIS A 59 3.81 -11.43 5.11
N LEU A 60 4.53 -10.76 4.20
CA LEU A 60 3.94 -10.19 2.99
C LEU A 60 4.08 -11.20 1.87
N GLN A 61 2.99 -11.46 1.17
CA GLN A 61 2.97 -12.39 0.04
C GLN A 61 2.22 -11.76 -1.12
N THR A 62 2.69 -12.01 -2.35
CA THR A 62 1.88 -11.73 -3.53
C THR A 62 1.01 -12.95 -3.84
N ALA A 63 -0.16 -12.72 -4.42
CA ALA A 63 -1.08 -13.77 -4.83
C ALA A 63 -1.48 -13.57 -6.30
N LYS A 64 -1.93 -14.65 -6.94
CA LYS A 64 -2.55 -14.57 -8.26
C LYS A 64 -3.95 -15.16 -8.31
N ALA A 65 -4.75 -14.57 -9.18
CA ALA A 65 -6.08 -15.01 -9.54
C ALA A 65 -6.06 -16.49 -9.94
N ASN A 66 -6.87 -17.31 -9.28
CA ASN A 66 -6.99 -18.76 -9.49
C ASN A 66 -5.66 -19.54 -9.40
N ASN A 67 -4.60 -18.97 -8.81
CA ASN A 67 -3.23 -19.49 -8.86
C ASN A 67 -2.69 -19.68 -10.30
N LEU A 68 -3.12 -18.82 -11.23
CA LEU A 68 -2.71 -18.84 -12.63
C LEU A 68 -2.05 -17.51 -13.01
N LEU A 69 -1.11 -17.56 -13.97
CA LEU A 69 -0.50 -16.35 -14.51
C LEU A 69 -1.55 -15.43 -15.18
N ALA A 70 -2.52 -16.03 -15.86
CA ALA A 70 -3.66 -15.34 -16.46
C ALA A 70 -4.96 -15.70 -15.70
N GLY A 71 -5.73 -14.69 -15.33
CA GLY A 71 -7.01 -14.85 -14.66
C GLY A 71 -7.50 -13.57 -13.98
N TYR A 72 -8.79 -13.52 -13.72
CA TYR A 72 -9.43 -12.46 -12.94
C TYR A 72 -10.03 -13.05 -11.66
N GLU A 73 -9.75 -12.44 -10.53
CA GLU A 73 -10.30 -12.80 -9.23
C GLU A 73 -10.36 -11.55 -8.36
N ARG A 74 -11.42 -11.40 -7.55
CA ARG A 74 -11.51 -10.29 -6.59
C ARG A 74 -10.46 -10.48 -5.48
N THR A 75 -9.86 -9.39 -5.00
CA THR A 75 -8.94 -9.43 -3.84
C THR A 75 -9.55 -10.14 -2.63
N SER A 76 -10.84 -9.91 -2.36
CA SER A 76 -11.56 -10.60 -1.28
C SER A 76 -11.70 -12.11 -1.49
N SER A 77 -11.85 -12.56 -2.74
CA SER A 77 -11.87 -13.99 -3.05
C SER A 77 -10.48 -14.61 -2.90
N MET A 78 -9.45 -13.91 -3.39
CA MET A 78 -8.05 -14.35 -3.22
C MET A 78 -7.66 -14.42 -1.74
N SER A 79 -8.06 -13.44 -0.92
CA SER A 79 -7.78 -13.46 0.51
C SER A 79 -8.52 -14.60 1.20
N SER A 80 -9.81 -14.80 0.96
CA SER A 80 -10.57 -15.92 1.53
C SER A 80 -10.03 -17.29 1.11
N ARG A 81 -9.59 -17.45 -0.14
CA ARG A 81 -8.99 -18.70 -0.64
C ARG A 81 -7.63 -19.00 -0.01
N ASN A 82 -6.87 -17.95 0.34
CA ASN A 82 -5.58 -18.11 1.00
C ASN A 82 -5.71 -18.18 2.53
N ASP A 83 -6.83 -17.77 3.12
CA ASP A 83 -7.09 -17.91 4.56
C ASP A 83 -7.46 -19.36 4.90
N ARG A 84 -6.51 -20.09 5.50
CA ARG A 84 -6.65 -21.50 5.85
C ARG A 84 -5.86 -21.83 7.12
N GLU A 85 -6.06 -23.01 7.67
CA GLU A 85 -5.31 -23.49 8.84
C GLU A 85 -3.80 -23.36 8.59
N GLY A 86 -3.07 -22.74 9.53
CA GLY A 86 -1.64 -22.46 9.39
C GLY A 86 -1.27 -21.31 8.45
N HIS A 87 -2.25 -20.65 7.81
CA HIS A 87 -2.04 -19.53 6.91
C HIS A 87 -3.17 -18.50 7.03
N ARG A 88 -3.09 -17.66 8.07
CA ARG A 88 -4.12 -16.66 8.38
C ARG A 88 -3.89 -15.38 7.60
N VAL A 89 -4.88 -14.96 6.81
CA VAL A 89 -4.84 -13.66 6.12
C VAL A 89 -5.44 -12.57 7.02
N VAL A 90 -4.62 -11.59 7.40
CA VAL A 90 -5.02 -10.45 8.26
C VAL A 90 -5.40 -9.19 7.48
N GLY A 91 -5.10 -9.14 6.18
CA GLY A 91 -5.45 -8.06 5.27
C GLY A 91 -4.91 -8.29 3.86
N ALA A 92 -5.50 -7.64 2.87
CA ALA A 92 -5.08 -7.72 1.47
C ALA A 92 -5.52 -6.48 0.68
N VAL A 93 -4.69 -6.06 -0.28
CA VAL A 93 -4.97 -4.99 -1.25
C VAL A 93 -4.74 -5.53 -2.67
N ASN A 94 -5.24 -4.85 -3.70
CA ASN A 94 -4.82 -5.15 -5.07
C ASN A 94 -3.33 -4.80 -5.26
N GLY A 95 -2.64 -5.55 -6.13
CA GLY A 95 -1.23 -5.35 -6.45
C GLY A 95 -1.00 -4.46 -7.67
N ASP A 96 -0.32 -5.01 -8.68
CA ASP A 96 0.16 -4.33 -9.89
C ASP A 96 -0.96 -3.88 -10.86
N PHE A 97 -0.56 -3.27 -11.97
CA PHE A 97 -1.37 -3.18 -13.18
C PHE A 97 -1.42 -4.53 -13.92
N TYR A 98 -2.52 -4.74 -14.65
CA TYR A 98 -2.77 -5.98 -15.38
C TYR A 98 -3.18 -5.71 -16.82
N GLU A 99 -2.70 -6.54 -17.74
CA GLU A 99 -3.13 -6.56 -19.14
C GLU A 99 -4.44 -7.35 -19.33
N SER A 100 -4.89 -7.44 -20.58
CA SER A 100 -5.98 -8.35 -20.97
C SER A 100 -5.65 -9.78 -20.52
N GLY A 101 -6.65 -10.48 -19.99
CA GLY A 101 -6.46 -11.79 -19.35
C GLY A 101 -5.90 -11.73 -17.93
N GLY A 102 -5.67 -10.55 -17.34
CA GLY A 102 -5.25 -10.43 -15.93
C GLY A 102 -3.79 -10.78 -15.66
N VAL A 103 -2.94 -10.76 -16.70
CA VAL A 103 -1.49 -10.96 -16.58
C VAL A 103 -0.85 -9.68 -16.02
N PRO A 104 0.05 -9.75 -15.03
CA PRO A 104 0.67 -8.56 -14.45
C PRO A 104 1.60 -7.91 -15.48
N THR A 105 1.68 -6.59 -15.47
CA THR A 105 2.50 -5.84 -16.44
C THR A 105 3.98 -5.81 -16.05
N ASN A 106 4.27 -5.75 -14.75
CA ASN A 106 5.60 -5.64 -14.18
C ASN A 106 5.96 -6.90 -13.37
N ALA A 107 7.09 -6.88 -12.67
CA ALA A 107 7.60 -8.01 -11.93
C ALA A 107 6.57 -8.53 -10.92
N GLN A 108 6.35 -9.84 -10.94
CA GLN A 108 5.62 -10.52 -9.88
C GLN A 108 6.42 -11.74 -9.43
N VAL A 109 6.65 -11.82 -8.13
CA VAL A 109 7.32 -12.94 -7.47
C VAL A 109 6.36 -13.56 -6.45
N ILE A 110 6.16 -14.87 -6.54
CA ILE A 110 5.36 -15.65 -5.59
C ILE A 110 6.30 -16.67 -4.96
N GLU A 111 6.50 -16.61 -3.63
CA GLU A 111 7.36 -17.55 -2.90
C GLU A 111 8.76 -17.74 -3.51
N GLY A 112 9.39 -16.64 -3.95
CA GLY A 112 10.70 -16.65 -4.59
C GLY A 112 10.71 -17.04 -6.07
N VAL A 113 9.56 -17.46 -6.64
CA VAL A 113 9.43 -17.80 -8.06
C VAL A 113 9.03 -16.55 -8.86
N LEU A 114 9.86 -16.19 -9.84
CA LEU A 114 9.58 -15.09 -10.76
C LEU A 114 8.52 -15.51 -11.79
N MET A 115 7.33 -14.94 -11.68
CA MET A 115 6.18 -15.22 -12.54
C MET A 115 6.13 -14.33 -13.78
N LYS A 116 6.66 -13.11 -13.66
CA LYS A 116 6.71 -12.09 -14.72
C LYS A 116 7.99 -11.30 -14.61
N LEU A 117 8.65 -11.07 -15.75
CA LEU A 117 9.88 -10.27 -15.81
C LEU A 117 9.61 -8.79 -15.48
N PRO A 118 10.57 -8.11 -14.82
CA PRO A 118 10.48 -6.69 -14.55
C PRO A 118 10.55 -5.85 -15.84
N ILE A 119 9.97 -4.66 -15.78
CA ILE A 119 10.15 -3.59 -16.77
C ILE A 119 10.89 -2.41 -16.13
N SER A 120 11.23 -1.39 -16.91
CA SER A 120 11.85 -0.15 -16.41
C SER A 120 10.83 0.73 -15.65
N ARG A 121 10.27 0.20 -14.56
CA ARG A 121 9.32 0.84 -13.67
C ARG A 121 9.50 0.29 -12.26
N GLU A 122 9.30 1.14 -11.26
CA GLU A 122 9.44 0.79 -9.85
C GLU A 122 8.49 -0.34 -9.46
N VAL A 123 8.98 -1.21 -8.58
CA VAL A 123 8.21 -2.24 -7.89
C VAL A 123 8.37 -2.06 -6.40
N PHE A 124 7.34 -2.43 -5.65
CA PHE A 124 7.48 -2.73 -4.22
C PHE A 124 7.90 -4.19 -4.07
N GLY A 125 8.92 -4.43 -3.25
CA GLY A 125 9.37 -5.77 -2.89
C GLY A 125 9.76 -5.85 -1.43
N CYS A 126 9.94 -7.08 -0.95
CA CYS A 126 10.41 -7.37 0.40
C CYS A 126 11.42 -8.50 0.29
N SER A 127 12.60 -8.34 0.89
CA SER A 127 13.64 -9.39 0.92
C SER A 127 13.21 -10.59 1.77
N ASP A 128 13.99 -11.67 1.71
CA ASP A 128 13.89 -12.80 2.62
C ASP A 128 14.15 -12.43 4.10
N THR A 129 14.91 -11.36 4.34
CA THR A 129 15.13 -10.74 5.65
C THR A 129 14.03 -9.75 6.08
N LYS A 130 12.91 -9.69 5.35
CA LYS A 130 11.78 -8.78 5.60
C LYS A 130 12.10 -7.29 5.44
N GLU A 131 13.10 -6.94 4.65
CA GLU A 131 13.43 -5.55 4.34
C GLU A 131 12.61 -5.07 3.13
N PRO A 132 11.68 -4.10 3.31
CA PRO A 132 10.92 -3.56 2.19
C PRO A 132 11.76 -2.60 1.34
N PHE A 133 11.53 -2.60 0.04
CA PHE A 133 12.16 -1.66 -0.89
C PHE A 133 11.20 -1.22 -2.00
N ILE A 134 11.47 -0.04 -2.56
CA ILE A 134 10.86 0.45 -3.79
C ILE A 134 11.98 0.79 -4.76
N ALA A 135 12.07 0.08 -5.88
CA ALA A 135 13.14 0.26 -6.84
C ALA A 135 12.74 -0.21 -8.24
N ILE A 136 13.44 0.28 -9.27
CA ILE A 136 13.46 -0.37 -10.59
C ILE A 136 14.38 -1.59 -10.47
N THR A 137 13.86 -2.78 -10.82
CA THR A 137 14.61 -4.04 -10.72
C THR A 137 14.86 -4.65 -12.09
N THR A 138 15.87 -5.52 -12.20
CA THR A 138 16.23 -6.25 -13.42
C THR A 138 16.40 -7.74 -13.12
N TYR A 139 16.26 -8.57 -14.14
CA TYR A 139 16.48 -10.01 -14.05
C TYR A 139 17.35 -10.43 -15.23
N ASN A 140 18.51 -11.03 -14.94
CA ASN A 140 19.53 -11.43 -15.92
C ASN A 140 19.74 -12.93 -15.88
#